data_AF-A0A658NTM8-F1
#
_entry.id   AF-A0A658NTM8-F1
#
_cell.length_a   1.000
_cell.length_b   1.000
_cell.length_c   1.000
_cell.angle_alpha   90.00
_cell.angle_beta   90.00
_cell.angle_gamma   90.00
#
_symmetry.space_group_name_H-M   'P 1'
#
loop_
_entity.id
_entity.type
_entity.pdbx_description
1 polymer ?
#
loop_
_entity_poly.entity_id
_entity_poly.type
_entity_poly.pdbx_seq_one_letter_code
_entity_poly.pdbx_strand_id
1 'polypeptide(L)'
;VTGSDANVYPPMSTQLAEAGIGLMEGYDASHLDPAPDLVVVGNAMKRGLPVVEYLLDQGLPYVSGPEWLKQHLLRDRWVLAVAGTHGKTTAAS
;
A
#
# COMPACT_ATOMS: atom_id res chain seq x y z
N VAL A 1 11.32 -1.24 -1.41
CA VAL A 1 9.92 -0.84 -1.27
C VAL A 1 9.84 0.63 -1.65
N THR A 2 8.92 0.99 -2.54
CA THR A 2 8.61 2.38 -2.94
C THR A 2 7.11 2.61 -2.78
N GLY A 3 6.67 3.87 -2.77
CA GLY A 3 5.25 4.21 -2.62
C GLY A 3 4.88 5.50 -3.33
N SER A 4 3.58 5.63 -3.63
CA SER A 4 2.99 6.82 -4.24
C SER A 4 1.81 7.29 -3.38
N ASP A 5 1.75 8.58 -3.07
CA ASP A 5 0.60 9.19 -2.38
C ASP A 5 0.33 10.59 -2.95
N ALA A 6 -0.92 11.03 -2.92
CA ALA A 6 -1.30 12.38 -3.32
C ALA A 6 -0.77 13.45 -2.35
N ASN A 7 -0.61 13.12 -1.07
CA ASN A 7 -0.05 14.04 -0.08
C ASN A 7 0.99 13.32 0.78
N VAL A 8 2.25 13.73 0.64
CA VAL A 8 3.34 13.22 1.47
C VAL A 8 3.57 14.17 2.65
N TYR A 9 3.11 13.80 3.85
CA TYR A 9 3.22 14.65 5.04
C TYR A 9 3.61 13.90 6.34
N PRO A 10 4.26 14.58 7.30
CA PRO A 10 4.59 14.00 8.60
C PRO A 10 3.35 13.64 9.44
N PRO A 11 3.42 12.62 10.32
CA PRO A 11 4.62 11.88 10.72
C PRO A 11 4.96 10.69 9.81
N MET A 12 4.05 10.27 8.93
CA MET A 12 4.25 9.07 8.13
C MET A 12 5.37 9.24 7.10
N SER A 13 5.47 10.40 6.44
CA SER A 13 6.55 10.65 5.49
C SER A 13 7.94 10.56 6.13
N THR A 14 8.09 11.07 7.35
CA THR A 14 9.34 10.98 8.12
C THR A 14 9.68 9.53 8.45
N GLN A 15 8.72 8.76 8.96
CA GLN A 15 8.94 7.34 9.28
C GLN A 15 9.33 6.51 8.06
N LEU A 16 8.71 6.77 6.91
CA LEU A 16 9.02 6.09 5.65
C LEU A 16 10.42 6.46 5.15
N ALA A 17 10.80 7.74 5.23
CA ALA A 17 12.14 8.19 4.88
C ALA A 17 13.22 7.58 5.79
N GLU A 18 12.97 7.52 7.11
CA GLU A 18 13.87 6.87 8.08
C GLU A 18 14.02 5.36 7.83
N ALA A 19 12.98 4.71 7.31
CA ALA A 19 13.01 3.32 6.88
C ALA A 19 13.65 3.11 5.48
N GLY A 20 14.13 4.18 4.82
CA GLY A 20 14.72 4.12 3.48
C GLY A 20 13.72 3.87 2.36
N ILE A 21 12.44 4.19 2.56
CA ILE A 21 11.37 3.98 1.58
C ILE A 21 11.22 5.24 0.73
N GLY A 22 11.42 5.08 -0.59
CA GLY A 22 11.23 6.16 -1.56
C GLY A 22 9.74 6.48 -1.74
N LEU A 23 9.38 7.75 -1.55
CA LEU A 23 8.04 8.28 -1.77
C LEU A 23 7.99 9.13 -3.02
N MET A 24 6.95 8.94 -3.81
CA MET A 24 6.64 9.72 -5.01
C MET A 24 5.30 10.42 -4.81
N GLU A 25 5.21 11.68 -5.21
CA GLU A 25 4.00 12.48 -5.06
C GLU A 25 3.07 12.31 -6.27
N GLY A 26 1.78 12.08 -6.02
CA GLY A 26 0.78 11.84 -7.05
C GLY A 26 0.72 10.39 -7.54
N TYR A 27 0.05 10.18 -8.68
CA TYR A 27 -0.28 8.85 -9.23
C TYR A 27 0.03 8.78 -10.73
N ASP A 28 1.30 8.98 -11.07
CA ASP A 28 1.78 8.92 -12.45
C ASP A 28 2.20 7.48 -12.85
N ALA A 29 2.13 7.16 -14.14
CA ALA A 29 2.55 5.86 -14.65
C ALA A 29 4.07 5.62 -14.48
N SER A 30 4.88 6.68 -14.53
CA SER A 30 6.34 6.62 -14.32
C SER A 30 6.74 6.10 -12.94
N HIS A 31 5.82 6.12 -11.97
CA HIS A 31 6.07 5.58 -10.63
C HIS A 31 6.22 4.05 -10.61
N LEU A 32 5.81 3.38 -11.70
CA LEU A 32 5.94 1.95 -11.91
C LEU A 32 7.11 1.60 -12.86
N ASP A 33 8.01 2.55 -13.11
CA ASP A 33 9.24 2.34 -13.87
C ASP A 33 10.48 2.52 -12.94
N PRO A 34 11.33 1.49 -12.76
CA PRO A 34 11.24 0.15 -13.35
C PRO A 34 10.05 -0.65 -12.81
N ALA A 35 9.58 -1.61 -13.63
CA ALA A 35 8.45 -2.47 -13.29
C ALA A 35 8.67 -3.18 -11.94
N PRO A 36 7.79 -2.97 -10.94
CA PRO A 36 7.88 -3.66 -9.66
C PRO A 36 7.44 -5.12 -9.78
N ASP A 37 7.99 -5.98 -8.93
CA ASP A 37 7.61 -7.40 -8.87
C ASP A 37 6.15 -7.59 -8.41
N LEU A 38 5.64 -6.67 -7.59
CA LEU A 38 4.28 -6.69 -7.04
C LEU A 38 3.84 -5.28 -6.65
N VAL A 39 2.61 -4.92 -6.99
CA VAL A 39 1.98 -3.66 -6.56
C VAL A 39 0.91 -3.91 -5.49
N VAL A 40 1.03 -3.24 -4.35
CA VAL A 40 0.01 -3.24 -3.29
C VAL A 40 -0.93 -2.06 -3.50
N VAL A 41 -2.18 -2.36 -3.85
CA VAL A 41 -3.17 -1.35 -4.25
C VAL A 41 -3.99 -0.89 -3.04
N GLY A 42 -3.93 0.42 -2.76
CA GLY A 42 -4.74 1.08 -1.73
C GLY A 42 -6.20 1.31 -2.17
N ASN A 43 -7.09 1.55 -1.21
CA ASN A 43 -8.53 1.71 -1.47
C ASN A 43 -8.91 2.92 -2.35
N ALA A 44 -8.05 3.93 -2.44
CA ALA A 44 -8.28 5.13 -3.23
C ALA A 44 -8.01 4.94 -4.72
N MET A 45 -7.42 3.80 -5.12
CA MET A 45 -7.06 3.51 -6.50
C MET A 45 -8.30 3.11 -7.32
N LYS A 46 -8.47 3.73 -8.49
CA LYS A 46 -9.59 3.49 -9.39
C LYS A 46 -9.14 3.58 -10.86
N ARG A 47 -9.88 2.90 -11.73
CA ARG A 47 -9.75 3.02 -13.20
C ARG A 47 -9.82 4.49 -13.64
N GLY A 48 -9.09 4.81 -14.70
CA GLY A 48 -8.91 6.17 -15.22
C GLY A 48 -7.75 6.95 -14.60
N LEU A 49 -7.14 6.45 -13.51
CA LEU A 49 -5.85 6.98 -13.04
C LEU A 49 -4.72 6.45 -13.93
N PRO A 50 -3.77 7.30 -14.38
CA PRO A 50 -2.66 6.86 -15.25
C PRO A 50 -1.89 5.66 -14.70
N VAL A 51 -1.55 5.68 -13.40
CA VAL A 51 -0.84 4.56 -12.75
C VAL A 51 -1.64 3.25 -12.75
N VAL A 52 -2.98 3.32 -12.63
CA VAL A 52 -3.84 2.14 -12.59
C VAL A 52 -4.06 1.58 -13.99
N GLU A 53 -4.26 2.44 -14.98
CA GLU A 53 -4.37 2.00 -16.37
C GLU A 53 -3.05 1.36 -16.83
N TYR A 54 -1.91 1.98 -16.55
CA TYR A 54 -0.59 1.41 -16.87
C TYR A 54 -0.37 0.04 -16.21
N LEU A 55 -0.67 -0.09 -14.90
CA LEU A 55 -0.59 -1.35 -14.17
C LEU A 55 -1.37 -2.46 -14.88
N LEU A 56 -2.62 -2.18 -15.26
CA LEU A 56 -3.50 -3.14 -15.90
C LEU A 56 -3.07 -3.45 -17.33
N ASP A 57 -2.66 -2.44 -18.10
CA ASP A 57 -2.24 -2.57 -19.50
C ASP A 57 -0.93 -3.37 -19.62
N GLN A 58 0.00 -3.19 -18.68
CA GLN A 58 1.24 -3.98 -18.61
C GLN A 58 1.07 -5.34 -17.93
N GLY A 59 -0.12 -5.63 -17.38
CA GLY A 59 -0.38 -6.88 -16.67
C GLY A 59 0.50 -7.10 -15.44
N LEU A 60 0.87 -6.02 -14.75
CA LEU A 60 1.72 -6.10 -13.56
C LEU A 60 1.02 -6.88 -12.44
N PRO A 61 1.71 -7.75 -11.69
CA PRO A 61 1.13 -8.41 -10.53
C PRO A 61 0.67 -7.40 -9.49
N TYR A 62 -0.55 -7.55 -8.99
CA TYR A 62 -1.08 -6.67 -7.95
C TYR A 62 -1.95 -7.43 -6.93
N VAL A 63 -1.99 -6.90 -5.71
CA VAL A 63 -2.81 -7.42 -4.60
C VAL A 63 -3.36 -6.27 -3.75
N SER A 64 -4.40 -6.55 -2.96
CA SER A 64 -4.88 -5.60 -1.96
C SER A 64 -3.98 -5.58 -0.72
N GLY A 65 -3.96 -4.47 0.02
CA GLY A 65 -3.23 -4.39 1.31
C GLY A 65 -3.57 -5.51 2.31
N PRO A 66 -4.86 -5.81 2.57
CA PRO A 66 -5.24 -6.92 3.45
C PRO A 66 -4.79 -8.30 2.96
N GLU A 67 -4.80 -8.51 1.64
CA GLU A 67 -4.32 -9.76 1.04
C GLU A 67 -2.80 -9.90 1.20
N TRP A 68 -2.04 -8.85 0.91
CA TRP A 68 -0.60 -8.84 1.14
C TRP A 68 -0.27 -9.14 2.62
N LEU A 69 -0.98 -8.48 3.55
CA LEU A 69 -0.82 -8.69 4.98
C LEU A 69 -1.09 -10.15 5.37
N LYS A 70 -2.19 -10.74 4.86
CA LYS A 70 -2.54 -12.14 5.06
C LYS A 70 -1.45 -13.08 4.57
N GLN A 71 -0.96 -12.87 3.34
CA GLN A 71 -0.04 -13.78 2.66
C GLN A 71 1.39 -13.70 3.22
N HIS A 72 1.86 -12.51 3.58
CA HIS A 72 3.27 -12.27 3.91
C HIS A 72 3.55 -12.10 5.41
N LEU A 73 2.54 -11.75 6.23
CA LEU A 73 2.77 -11.50 7.65
C LEU A 73 1.92 -12.39 8.57
N LEU A 74 0.61 -12.46 8.33
CA LEU A 74 -0.31 -13.11 9.26
C LEU A 74 -0.26 -14.64 9.18
N ARG A 75 0.10 -15.20 8.02
CA ARG A 75 0.07 -16.64 7.73
C ARG A 75 0.82 -17.47 8.78
N ASP A 76 1.99 -17.01 9.20
CA ASP A 76 2.90 -17.76 10.07
C ASP A 76 2.89 -17.24 11.51
N ARG A 77 1.80 -16.58 11.92
CA ARG A 77 1.65 -15.96 13.24
C ARG A 77 0.38 -16.45 13.91
N TRP A 78 0.41 -16.53 15.24
CA TRP A 78 -0.81 -16.60 16.02
C TRP A 78 -1.43 -15.21 16.08
N VAL A 79 -2.60 -15.05 15.46
CA VAL A 79 -3.24 -13.73 15.26
C VAL A 79 -4.47 -13.60 16.15
N LEU A 80 -4.52 -12.50 16.91
CA LEU A 80 -5.72 -12.04 17.59
C LEU A 80 -6.34 -10.89 16.77
N ALA A 81 -7.55 -11.10 16.25
CA ALA A 81 -8.28 -10.09 15.49
C ALA A 81 -9.37 -9.45 16.35
N VAL A 82 -9.36 -8.12 16.46
CA VAL A 82 -10.37 -7.34 17.19
C VAL A 82 -11.37 -6.73 16.20
N ALA A 83 -12.66 -7.03 16.38
CA ALA A 83 -13.75 -6.52 15.54
C ALA A 83 -14.81 -5.79 16.39
N GLY A 84 -15.50 -4.82 15.79
CA GLY A 84 -16.54 -4.02 16.45
C GLY A 84 -16.74 -2.65 15.81
N THR A 85 -17.90 -2.02 16.00
CA THR A 85 -18.14 -0.67 15.47
C THR A 85 -17.41 0.41 16.28
N HIS A 86 -17.18 0.17 17.57
CA HIS A 86 -16.50 1.08 18.50
C HIS A 86 -15.36 0.35 19.25
N GLY A 87 -14.43 1.10 19.84
CA GLY A 87 -13.42 0.58 20.78
C GLY A 87 -12.30 -0.29 20.19
N LYS A 88 -12.27 -0.58 18.88
CA LYS A 88 -11.27 -1.45 18.25
C LYS A 88 -9.82 -1.04 18.55
N THR A 89 -9.48 0.23 18.33
CA THR A 89 -8.12 0.74 18.56
C THR A 89 -7.75 0.68 20.04
N THR A 90 -8.68 0.96 20.94
CA THR A 90 -8.45 0.88 22.39
C THR A 90 -8.25 -0.56 22.87
N ALA A 91 -9.00 -1.50 22.33
CA ALA A 91 -8.90 -2.91 22.71
C ALA A 91 -7.68 -3.62 22.11
N ALA A 92 -7.05 -3.04 21.09
CA ALA A 92 -5.88 -3.61 20.41
C ALA A 92 -4.53 -3.00 20.85
N SER A 93 -4.55 -1.96 21.69
CA SER A 93 -3.36 -1.25 22.19
C SER A 93 -3.02 -1.61 23.63
#